data_AF-A0A800XLX2-F1
#
_entry.id   AF-A0A800XLX2-F1
#
_cell.length_a   1.000
_cell.length_b   1.000
_cell.length_c   1.000
_cell.angle_alpha   90.00
_cell.angle_beta   90.00
_cell.angle_gamma   90.00
#
_symmetry.space_group_name_H-M   'P 1'
#
loop_
_entity.id
_entity.type
_entity.pdbx_description
1 polymer ?
#
loop_
_entity_poly.entity_id
_entity_poly.type
_entity_poly.pdbx_seq_one_letter_code
_entity_poly.pdbx_strand_id
1 'polypeptide(L)'
;MMKEGKAIQEITIEPVTRIEGHLGVHVKVDTNTRKITDAYAYSPMFRGFEIILVGREPSEAVMITQRVCGVCPVPHALASVIAVDQVYGASPPPMGIVLRNLVHGAEQLYDAEVGVINLEGPDYSEVAIKKFNPDWWKEAQKTKASGSDVHGFGTIAEIMTALNPLAGELYLRSLLVQKAGHNMAAIFGAKHPHVQTFVPGGVAKANLSPSDIESYLTLLMRHVAFTKELVTATDDLLDFVLEQGYEDVGAREANLGSAGAYDDPEAYSAEYGEMTDWGRKRMLSPGVILDGKLVTTDLVEFNVGVREHIGSSWYSSEWKQEIETDPLGNKIALEHPWNKRTIPKPGELGKFDSAYSWCTSPRWRHWKGDGEDHNIELGPLARMWVTTKAKLVPESTGKSLKFELPAAVIPGFKYAEKMEFEWKIPEKPNTVERIRARAYYHAYSASCVLKMVMKSLELLKAGKVAVWTPYKKPREGIGFGATEAMRGACLHWCVMKKGVIHNYQFHAPTTWNASPRDPEGNPGPYEEALLQTPITEAGKPEEWKGVDVVRVIRSFDPCVGCAVAVHMGKRIVKHELLPFAVPL
;
A
#
# COMPACT_ATOMS: atom_id res chain seq x y z
N MET A 1 -48.82 -12.20 14.83
CA MET A 1 -47.61 -12.13 14.01
C MET A 1 -46.42 -12.34 14.93
N MET A 2 -45.79 -13.52 14.87
CA MET A 2 -44.47 -13.69 15.50
C MET A 2 -43.44 -12.94 14.64
N LYS A 3 -42.46 -12.28 15.25
CA LYS A 3 -41.32 -11.78 14.50
C LYS A 3 -40.51 -12.99 14.06
N GLU A 4 -40.49 -13.29 12.77
CA GLU A 4 -39.48 -14.18 12.21
C GLU A 4 -38.11 -13.56 12.51
N GLY A 5 -37.32 -14.25 13.34
CA GLY A 5 -35.96 -13.81 13.63
C GLY A 5 -35.15 -13.85 12.34
N LYS A 6 -34.37 -12.80 12.07
CA LYS A 6 -33.39 -12.84 10.97
C LYS A 6 -32.51 -14.07 11.16
N ALA A 7 -32.45 -14.93 10.15
CA ALA A 7 -31.53 -16.04 10.13
C ALA A 7 -30.12 -15.47 9.92
N ILE A 8 -29.40 -15.24 11.02
CA ILE A 8 -28.03 -14.74 11.01
C ILE A 8 -27.07 -15.92 11.00
N GLN A 9 -26.07 -15.84 10.12
CA GLN A 9 -24.90 -16.69 10.14
C GLN A 9 -23.66 -15.85 10.48
N GLU A 10 -22.78 -16.38 11.31
CA GLU A 10 -21.49 -15.75 11.60
C GLU A 10 -20.38 -16.48 10.83
N ILE A 11 -19.47 -15.72 10.23
CA ILE A 11 -18.30 -16.23 9.53
C ILE A 11 -17.06 -15.55 10.11
N THR A 12 -16.18 -16.33 10.73
CA THR A 12 -14.88 -15.88 11.24
C THR A 12 -13.77 -16.48 10.40
N ILE A 13 -12.87 -15.62 9.91
CA ILE A 13 -11.70 -16.00 9.12
C ILE A 13 -10.46 -15.52 9.88
N GLU A 14 -9.89 -16.41 10.68
CA GLU A 14 -8.65 -16.16 11.42
C GLU A 14 -7.75 -17.41 11.40
N PRO A 15 -6.50 -17.31 10.91
CA PRO A 15 -5.92 -16.16 10.22
C PRO A 15 -6.46 -16.00 8.79
N VAL A 16 -6.64 -14.76 8.33
CA VAL A 16 -6.68 -14.49 6.90
C VAL A 16 -5.31 -14.85 6.29
N THR A 17 -5.31 -15.68 5.25
CA THR A 17 -4.09 -16.15 4.55
C THR A 17 -3.85 -15.39 3.25
N ARG A 18 -2.68 -15.56 2.60
CA ARG A 18 -2.25 -14.78 1.41
C ARG A 18 -2.29 -13.26 1.63
N ILE A 19 -1.81 -12.85 2.81
CA ILE A 19 -1.57 -11.46 3.22
C ILE A 19 -0.25 -11.42 4.01
N GLU A 20 0.25 -10.23 4.36
CA GLU A 20 1.35 -10.10 5.31
C GLU A 20 0.81 -9.90 6.75
N GLY A 21 1.45 -10.57 7.72
CA GLY A 21 1.14 -10.43 9.14
C GLY A 21 0.01 -11.33 9.64
N HIS A 22 -0.74 -10.85 10.64
CA HIS A 22 -1.89 -11.55 11.20
C HIS A 22 -3.11 -10.62 11.19
N LEU A 23 -4.17 -11.07 10.51
CA LEU A 23 -5.47 -10.41 10.45
C LEU A 23 -6.55 -11.46 10.77
N GLY A 24 -7.51 -11.09 11.60
CA GLY A 24 -8.78 -11.78 11.73
C GLY A 24 -9.90 -10.91 11.16
N VAL A 25 -10.91 -11.57 10.59
CA VAL A 25 -12.13 -10.90 10.10
C VAL A 25 -13.33 -11.70 10.59
N HIS A 26 -14.28 -11.02 11.23
CA HIS A 26 -15.55 -11.60 11.68
C HIS A 26 -16.70 -10.82 11.07
N VAL A 27 -17.63 -11.52 10.41
CA VAL A 27 -18.82 -10.93 9.79
C VAL A 27 -20.09 -11.65 10.20
N LYS A 28 -21.18 -10.90 10.32
CA LYS A 28 -22.54 -11.43 10.49
C LYS A 28 -23.31 -11.23 9.19
N VAL A 29 -23.91 -12.30 8.68
CA VAL A 29 -24.61 -12.35 7.40
C VAL A 29 -26.09 -12.62 7.64
N ASP A 30 -26.95 -11.77 7.11
CA ASP A 30 -28.38 -12.04 6.99
C ASP A 30 -28.59 -12.99 5.81
N THR A 31 -28.89 -14.27 6.10
CA THR A 31 -28.87 -15.34 5.09
C THR A 31 -30.03 -15.26 4.10
N ASN A 32 -31.13 -14.57 4.47
CA ASN A 32 -32.28 -14.32 3.61
C ASN A 32 -31.95 -13.27 2.54
N THR A 33 -31.23 -12.21 2.91
CA THR A 33 -30.84 -11.12 1.99
C THR A 33 -29.46 -11.35 1.35
N ARG A 34 -28.69 -12.32 1.87
CA ARG A 34 -27.29 -12.59 1.51
C ARG A 34 -26.37 -11.36 1.68
N LYS A 35 -26.66 -10.48 2.65
CA LYS A 35 -25.86 -9.28 2.93
C LYS A 35 -25.18 -9.36 4.28
N ILE A 36 -23.96 -8.82 4.35
CA ILE A 36 -23.26 -8.60 5.61
C ILE A 36 -23.95 -7.46 6.37
N THR A 37 -24.32 -7.70 7.63
CA THR A 37 -25.01 -6.73 8.50
C THR A 37 -24.11 -6.13 9.58
N ASP A 38 -22.97 -6.76 9.85
CA ASP A 38 -22.00 -6.34 10.86
C ASP A 38 -20.64 -6.94 10.48
N ALA A 39 -19.56 -6.18 10.66
CA ALA A 39 -18.22 -6.57 10.27
C ALA A 39 -17.17 -6.02 11.25
N TYR A 40 -16.16 -6.83 11.53
CA TYR A 40 -15.02 -6.49 12.38
C TYR A 40 -13.73 -6.97 11.73
N ALA A 41 -12.80 -6.06 11.50
CA ALA A 41 -11.47 -6.37 10.98
C ALA A 41 -10.42 -6.03 12.05
N TYR A 42 -9.58 -7.01 12.42
CA TYR A 42 -8.71 -6.85 13.58
C TYR A 42 -7.33 -7.48 13.43
N SER A 43 -6.34 -6.85 14.06
CA SER A 43 -5.03 -7.46 14.23
C SER A 43 -4.75 -7.90 15.67
N PRO A 44 -4.29 -9.15 15.89
CA PRO A 44 -3.91 -9.69 17.20
C PRO A 44 -2.46 -9.38 17.64
N MET A 45 -1.76 -8.38 17.08
CA MET A 45 -0.29 -8.28 17.11
C MET A 45 0.29 -6.89 17.61
N PHE A 46 0.92 -6.70 18.81
CA PHE A 46 1.67 -5.47 19.34
C PHE A 46 3.25 -5.39 19.69
N ARG A 47 4.25 -5.17 18.79
CA ARG A 47 5.77 -5.16 18.98
C ARG A 47 6.32 -3.86 19.60
N GLY A 48 5.70 -2.70 19.33
CA GLY A 48 6.17 -1.40 19.85
C GLY A 48 7.44 -0.81 19.23
N PHE A 49 7.56 -0.77 17.90
CA PHE A 49 8.67 -0.05 17.23
C PHE A 49 8.80 1.41 17.66
N GLU A 50 7.68 2.10 17.81
CA GLU A 50 7.59 3.50 18.27
C GLU A 50 8.20 3.67 19.67
N ILE A 51 8.07 2.65 20.53
CA ILE A 51 8.68 2.60 21.87
C ILE A 51 10.18 2.26 21.77
N ILE A 52 10.55 1.30 20.91
CA ILE A 52 11.93 0.85 20.68
C ILE A 52 12.83 1.98 20.14
N LEU A 53 12.25 2.95 19.43
CA LEU A 53 12.96 4.08 18.84
C LEU A 53 13.29 5.21 19.82
N VAL A 54 12.54 5.36 20.92
CA VAL A 54 12.80 6.42 21.91
C VAL A 54 14.21 6.28 22.51
N GLY A 55 14.92 7.40 22.59
CA GLY A 55 16.30 7.47 23.09
C GLY A 55 17.39 7.07 22.09
N ARG A 56 17.03 6.64 20.87
CA ARG A 56 18.01 6.32 19.81
C ARG A 56 18.44 7.55 19.02
N GLU A 57 19.51 7.41 18.24
CA GLU A 57 19.92 8.42 17.28
C GLU A 57 19.01 8.34 16.02
N PRO A 58 18.49 9.46 15.48
CA PRO A 58 17.49 9.43 14.41
C PRO A 58 17.85 8.63 13.14
N SER A 59 19.13 8.57 12.72
CA SER A 59 19.52 7.76 11.56
C SER A 59 19.42 6.24 11.80
N GLU A 60 19.43 5.77 13.05
CA GLU A 60 19.10 4.36 13.37
C GLU A 60 17.65 4.02 12.97
N ALA A 61 16.73 5.00 13.01
CA ALA A 61 15.35 4.77 12.64
C ALA A 61 15.20 4.29 11.20
N VAL A 62 16.04 4.76 10.28
CA VAL A 62 16.05 4.34 8.86
C VAL A 62 16.33 2.84 8.72
N MET A 63 17.12 2.27 9.61
CA MET A 63 17.44 0.85 9.62
C MET A 63 16.43 0.03 10.41
N ILE A 64 15.94 0.56 11.52
CA ILE A 64 15.03 -0.11 12.44
C ILE A 64 13.62 -0.20 11.84
N THR A 65 13.06 0.88 11.29
CA THR A 65 11.68 0.89 10.77
C THR A 65 11.50 -0.03 9.57
N GLN A 66 12.55 -0.31 8.80
CA GLN A 66 12.49 -1.33 7.75
C GLN A 66 12.09 -2.72 8.27
N ARG A 67 12.34 -3.04 9.56
CA ARG A 67 12.00 -4.34 10.16
C ARG A 67 10.55 -4.39 10.64
N VAL A 68 9.78 -3.32 10.47
CA VAL A 68 8.33 -3.33 10.62
C VAL A 68 7.75 -4.40 9.69
N CYS A 69 8.09 -4.38 8.40
CA CYS A 69 7.61 -5.34 7.41
C CYS A 69 8.72 -5.93 6.50
N GLY A 70 8.62 -7.22 6.17
CA GLY A 70 9.47 -7.88 5.18
C GLY A 70 9.04 -7.73 3.72
N VAL A 71 7.77 -7.35 3.47
CA VAL A 71 7.16 -7.22 2.14
C VAL A 71 7.16 -5.79 1.60
N CYS A 72 7.09 -4.74 2.43
CA CYS A 72 7.37 -3.37 1.98
C CYS A 72 8.37 -2.59 2.86
N PRO A 73 9.62 -3.07 2.99
CA PRO A 73 10.65 -2.41 3.80
C PRO A 73 11.13 -1.06 3.23
N VAL A 74 11.15 -0.86 1.92
CA VAL A 74 11.75 0.34 1.29
C VAL A 74 10.94 1.62 1.51
N PRO A 75 9.59 1.65 1.42
CA PRO A 75 8.77 2.78 1.84
C PRO A 75 9.02 3.19 3.28
N HIS A 76 9.12 2.24 4.22
CA HIS A 76 9.48 2.57 5.61
C HIS A 76 10.91 3.11 5.74
N ALA A 77 11.87 2.63 4.94
CA ALA A 77 13.21 3.22 4.85
C ALA A 77 13.15 4.66 4.31
N LEU A 78 12.36 4.89 3.26
CA LEU A 78 12.28 6.14 2.52
C LEU A 78 11.54 7.22 3.32
N ALA A 79 10.36 6.91 3.86
CA ALA A 79 9.62 7.82 4.74
C ALA A 79 10.45 8.13 6.00
N SER A 80 11.11 7.13 6.59
CA SER A 80 12.02 7.36 7.73
C SER A 80 13.18 8.28 7.36
N VAL A 81 13.88 8.05 6.25
CA VAL A 81 15.01 8.90 5.88
C VAL A 81 14.59 10.31 5.44
N ILE A 82 13.41 10.50 4.83
CA ILE A 82 12.87 11.84 4.55
C ILE A 82 12.57 12.58 5.87
N ALA A 83 11.96 11.91 6.85
CA ALA A 83 11.72 12.52 8.16
C ALA A 83 13.04 12.90 8.87
N VAL A 84 14.07 12.06 8.76
CA VAL A 84 15.39 12.31 9.37
C VAL A 84 16.19 13.35 8.59
N ASP A 85 16.05 13.44 7.26
CA ASP A 85 16.62 14.51 6.45
C ASP A 85 16.10 15.86 6.94
N GLN A 86 14.79 16.00 7.16
CA GLN A 86 14.19 17.22 7.75
C GLN A 86 14.72 17.49 9.17
N VAL A 87 14.77 16.48 10.05
CA VAL A 87 15.33 16.62 11.41
C VAL A 87 16.79 17.10 11.40
N TYR A 88 17.55 16.81 10.34
CA TYR A 88 18.97 17.17 10.21
C TYR A 88 19.27 18.34 9.28
N GLY A 89 18.29 18.89 8.55
CA GLY A 89 18.52 19.85 7.46
C GLY A 89 19.40 19.28 6.35
N ALA A 90 19.30 17.98 6.09
CA ALA A 90 20.24 17.22 5.27
C ALA A 90 19.67 16.92 3.86
N SER A 91 19.60 17.93 2.99
CA SER A 91 19.14 17.75 1.60
C SER A 91 20.11 16.88 0.79
N PRO A 92 19.65 15.74 0.21
CA PRO A 92 20.45 14.95 -0.72
C PRO A 92 20.76 15.69 -2.01
N PRO A 93 21.85 15.33 -2.70
CA PRO A 93 22.09 15.79 -4.06
C PRO A 93 21.14 15.08 -5.05
N PRO A 94 20.93 15.63 -6.26
CA PRO A 94 19.97 15.07 -7.23
C PRO A 94 20.15 13.58 -7.53
N MET A 95 21.39 13.11 -7.71
CA MET A 95 21.63 11.67 -7.93
C MET A 95 21.25 10.83 -6.70
N GLY A 96 21.40 11.35 -5.49
CA GLY A 96 20.92 10.69 -4.26
C GLY A 96 19.40 10.47 -4.27
N ILE A 97 18.64 11.46 -4.73
CA ILE A 97 17.17 11.35 -4.91
C ILE A 97 16.83 10.35 -6.01
N VAL A 98 17.50 10.41 -7.16
CA VAL A 98 17.35 9.42 -8.25
C VAL A 98 17.55 8.00 -7.74
N LEU A 99 18.64 7.74 -7.01
CA LEU A 99 18.93 6.40 -6.50
C LEU A 99 17.91 5.94 -5.46
N ARG A 100 17.41 6.81 -4.57
CA ARG A 100 16.30 6.49 -3.67
C ARG A 100 15.03 6.12 -4.44
N ASN A 101 14.68 6.90 -5.47
CA ASN A 101 13.53 6.65 -6.33
C ASN A 101 13.64 5.34 -7.13
N LEU A 102 14.84 4.98 -7.63
CA LEU A 102 15.06 3.71 -8.33
C LEU A 102 14.95 2.50 -7.39
N VAL A 103 15.47 2.59 -6.16
CA VAL A 103 15.26 1.53 -5.14
C VAL A 103 13.79 1.41 -4.77
N HIS A 104 13.09 2.55 -4.62
CA HIS A 104 11.68 2.57 -4.30
C HIS A 104 10.79 2.01 -5.41
N GLY A 105 11.01 2.43 -6.66
CA GLY A 105 10.25 1.95 -7.81
C GLY A 105 10.45 0.46 -8.10
N ALA A 106 11.64 -0.07 -7.82
CA ALA A 106 11.88 -1.51 -7.88
C ALA A 106 11.01 -2.29 -6.87
N GLU A 107 10.74 -1.72 -5.68
CA GLU A 107 9.82 -2.31 -4.71
C GLU A 107 8.35 -2.17 -5.14
N GLN A 108 7.95 -1.01 -5.67
CA GLN A 108 6.60 -0.84 -6.22
C GLN A 108 6.34 -1.80 -7.40
N LEU A 109 7.34 -2.14 -8.20
CA LEU A 109 7.18 -3.07 -9.31
C LEU A 109 6.94 -4.51 -8.83
N TYR A 110 7.78 -5.08 -7.97
CA TYR A 110 7.52 -6.47 -7.54
C TYR A 110 6.26 -6.61 -6.67
N ASP A 111 5.98 -5.65 -5.79
CA ASP A 111 4.89 -5.77 -4.81
C ASP A 111 3.52 -5.64 -5.50
N ALA A 112 3.42 -4.84 -6.57
CA ALA A 112 2.20 -4.74 -7.38
C ALA A 112 1.85 -6.05 -8.09
N GLU A 113 2.80 -6.66 -8.80
CA GLU A 113 2.56 -7.89 -9.57
C GLU A 113 2.32 -9.10 -8.66
N VAL A 114 3.08 -9.22 -7.56
CA VAL A 114 2.90 -10.27 -6.55
C VAL A 114 1.54 -10.12 -5.87
N GLY A 115 1.12 -8.88 -5.57
CA GLY A 115 -0.23 -8.55 -5.09
C GLY A 115 -1.30 -9.09 -6.03
N VAL A 116 -1.33 -8.61 -7.28
CA VAL A 116 -2.37 -8.98 -8.27
C VAL A 116 -2.37 -10.47 -8.58
N ILE A 117 -1.21 -11.09 -8.82
CA ILE A 117 -1.13 -12.44 -9.41
C ILE A 117 -0.94 -13.55 -8.37
N ASN A 118 -0.13 -13.32 -7.32
CA ASN A 118 0.24 -14.38 -6.38
C ASN A 118 -0.54 -14.33 -5.06
N LEU A 119 -1.06 -13.16 -4.67
CA LEU A 119 -1.85 -12.99 -3.44
C LEU A 119 -3.36 -12.90 -3.72
N GLU A 120 -3.80 -11.99 -4.61
CA GLU A 120 -5.20 -11.75 -4.97
C GLU A 120 -5.70 -12.74 -6.03
N GLY A 121 -4.96 -12.89 -7.12
CA GLY A 121 -5.27 -13.75 -8.27
C GLY A 121 -5.78 -15.17 -7.94
N PRO A 122 -5.25 -15.87 -6.92
CA PRO A 122 -5.77 -17.18 -6.52
C PRO A 122 -7.25 -17.20 -6.10
N ASP A 123 -7.85 -16.07 -5.69
CA ASP A 123 -9.30 -15.98 -5.40
C ASP A 123 -10.19 -16.01 -6.65
N TYR A 124 -9.57 -15.82 -7.81
CA TYR A 124 -10.16 -15.90 -9.15
C TYR A 124 -9.60 -17.07 -9.96
N SER A 125 -8.77 -17.93 -9.35
CA SER A 125 -8.23 -19.13 -9.99
C SER A 125 -9.32 -20.16 -10.31
N GLU A 126 -9.07 -21.02 -11.29
CA GLU A 126 -9.95 -22.15 -11.64
C GLU A 126 -10.36 -22.96 -10.40
N VAL A 127 -9.41 -23.27 -9.52
CA VAL A 127 -9.68 -24.04 -8.29
C VAL A 127 -10.62 -23.30 -7.34
N ALA A 128 -10.48 -21.98 -7.20
CA ALA A 128 -11.38 -21.19 -6.37
C ALA A 128 -12.76 -21.02 -7.01
N ILE A 129 -12.82 -20.66 -8.29
CA ILE A 129 -14.07 -20.41 -9.01
C ILE A 129 -14.91 -21.68 -9.12
N LYS A 130 -14.32 -22.83 -9.47
CA LYS A 130 -15.03 -24.14 -9.47
C LYS A 130 -15.62 -24.50 -8.11
N LYS A 131 -15.00 -24.06 -7.01
CA LYS A 131 -15.45 -24.37 -5.64
C LYS A 131 -16.54 -23.43 -5.14
N PHE A 132 -16.38 -22.12 -5.37
CA PHE A 132 -17.24 -21.10 -4.75
C PHE A 132 -18.27 -20.49 -5.71
N ASN A 133 -17.96 -20.42 -7.01
CA ASN A 133 -18.83 -19.84 -8.04
C ASN A 133 -18.87 -20.75 -9.29
N PRO A 134 -19.32 -22.02 -9.19
CA PRO A 134 -19.19 -23.02 -10.26
C PRO A 134 -19.91 -22.67 -11.57
N ASP A 135 -20.91 -21.79 -11.55
CA ASP A 135 -21.57 -21.30 -12.76
C ASP A 135 -20.73 -20.26 -13.51
N TRP A 136 -19.96 -19.43 -12.80
CA TRP A 136 -18.99 -18.52 -13.43
C TRP A 136 -17.92 -19.31 -14.19
N TRP A 137 -17.48 -20.46 -13.66
CA TRP A 137 -16.53 -21.33 -14.39
C TRP A 137 -17.11 -21.80 -15.74
N LYS A 138 -18.38 -22.23 -15.76
CA LYS A 138 -19.04 -22.70 -16.99
C LYS A 138 -19.17 -21.59 -18.03
N GLU A 139 -19.31 -20.34 -17.60
CA GLU A 139 -19.39 -19.19 -18.50
C GLU A 139 -18.01 -18.74 -18.98
N ALA A 140 -17.03 -18.65 -18.08
CA ALA A 140 -15.64 -18.35 -18.41
C ALA A 140 -15.02 -19.30 -19.45
N GLN A 141 -15.50 -20.55 -19.54
CA GLN A 141 -15.12 -21.52 -20.58
C GLN A 141 -15.64 -21.18 -21.99
N LYS A 142 -16.62 -20.29 -22.11
CA LYS A 142 -17.24 -19.83 -23.36
C LYS A 142 -16.86 -18.39 -23.70
N THR A 143 -16.66 -17.55 -22.67
CA THR A 143 -16.26 -16.16 -22.82
C THR A 143 -14.84 -16.08 -23.38
N LYS A 144 -14.72 -15.46 -24.55
CA LYS A 144 -13.43 -15.16 -25.18
C LYS A 144 -12.74 -14.01 -24.44
N ALA A 145 -11.42 -14.10 -24.29
CA ALA A 145 -10.59 -13.03 -23.78
C ALA A 145 -10.32 -12.00 -24.90
N SER A 146 -10.66 -10.72 -24.69
CA SER A 146 -10.54 -9.67 -25.71
C SER A 146 -9.08 -9.30 -25.99
N GLY A 147 -8.22 -9.38 -24.96
CA GLY A 147 -6.79 -9.13 -24.99
C GLY A 147 -5.94 -10.32 -25.42
N SER A 148 -6.55 -11.36 -25.99
CA SER A 148 -5.88 -12.63 -26.32
C SER A 148 -4.64 -12.47 -27.21
N ASP A 149 -4.58 -11.46 -28.09
CA ASP A 149 -3.38 -11.15 -28.90
C ASP A 149 -2.19 -10.60 -28.08
N VAL A 150 -2.43 -10.10 -26.85
CA VAL A 150 -1.40 -9.56 -25.94
C VAL A 150 -0.93 -10.62 -24.95
N HIS A 151 -1.84 -11.23 -24.20
CA HIS A 151 -1.50 -12.19 -23.13
C HIS A 151 -1.57 -13.66 -23.56
N GLY A 152 -2.09 -13.96 -24.75
CA GLY A 152 -2.12 -15.31 -25.32
C GLY A 152 -2.89 -16.34 -24.50
N PHE A 153 -4.08 -15.96 -24.02
CA PHE A 153 -5.10 -16.85 -23.46
C PHE A 153 -6.37 -16.63 -24.28
N GLY A 154 -7.01 -17.68 -24.80
CA GLY A 154 -8.15 -17.56 -25.71
C GLY A 154 -9.49 -17.33 -25.01
N THR A 155 -9.60 -17.76 -23.75
CA THR A 155 -10.82 -17.69 -22.92
C THR A 155 -10.53 -17.18 -21.51
N ILE A 156 -11.55 -16.67 -20.83
CA ILE A 156 -11.42 -16.27 -19.42
C ILE A 156 -11.05 -17.46 -18.52
N ALA A 157 -11.56 -18.66 -18.83
CA ALA A 157 -11.20 -19.88 -18.11
C ALA A 157 -9.69 -20.19 -18.18
N GLU A 158 -9.02 -19.92 -19.31
CA GLU A 158 -7.57 -20.07 -19.42
C GLU A 158 -6.82 -19.07 -18.52
N ILE A 159 -7.31 -17.83 -18.38
CA ILE A 159 -6.75 -16.86 -17.42
C ILE A 159 -6.92 -17.37 -15.98
N MET A 160 -8.11 -17.86 -15.64
CA MET A 160 -8.38 -18.46 -14.32
C MET A 160 -7.49 -19.68 -14.04
N THR A 161 -7.24 -20.55 -15.03
CA THR A 161 -6.29 -21.67 -14.92
C THR A 161 -4.84 -21.17 -14.77
N ALA A 162 -4.46 -20.09 -15.48
CA ALA A 162 -3.13 -19.48 -15.38
C ALA A 162 -2.84 -18.82 -14.01
N LEU A 163 -3.88 -18.56 -13.20
CA LEU A 163 -3.80 -18.08 -11.82
C LEU A 163 -3.75 -19.19 -10.76
N ASN A 164 -3.83 -20.47 -11.15
CA ASN A 164 -3.74 -21.58 -10.20
C ASN A 164 -2.39 -21.56 -9.44
N PRO A 165 -2.38 -21.55 -8.09
CA PRO A 165 -1.15 -21.50 -7.31
C PRO A 165 -0.16 -22.61 -7.66
N LEU A 166 1.11 -22.23 -7.79
CA LEU A 166 2.27 -23.12 -8.06
C LEU A 166 2.23 -23.89 -9.39
N ALA A 167 1.19 -23.73 -10.23
CA ALA A 167 1.02 -24.47 -11.49
C ALA A 167 0.64 -23.60 -12.69
N GLY A 168 -0.08 -22.50 -12.48
CA GLY A 168 -0.56 -21.62 -13.55
C GLY A 168 0.54 -20.76 -14.20
N GLU A 169 0.43 -20.52 -15.51
CA GLU A 169 1.44 -19.77 -16.30
C GLU A 169 1.69 -18.36 -15.75
N LEU A 170 0.63 -17.57 -15.49
CA LEU A 170 0.75 -16.23 -14.91
C LEU A 170 1.33 -16.28 -13.49
N TYR A 171 0.83 -17.21 -12.66
CA TYR A 171 1.32 -17.39 -11.29
C TYR A 171 2.83 -17.62 -11.24
N LEU A 172 3.34 -18.52 -12.09
CA LEU A 172 4.77 -18.85 -12.18
C LEU A 172 5.58 -17.74 -12.88
N ARG A 173 5.03 -17.06 -13.90
CA ARG A 173 5.69 -15.93 -14.57
C ARG A 173 5.91 -14.77 -13.58
N SER A 174 4.91 -14.39 -12.80
CA SER A 174 5.04 -13.36 -11.75
C SER A 174 6.15 -13.70 -10.74
N LEU A 175 6.25 -14.96 -10.29
CA LEU A 175 7.34 -15.40 -9.41
C LEU A 175 8.75 -15.29 -10.01
N LEU A 176 8.88 -15.30 -11.34
CA LEU A 176 10.15 -15.07 -12.04
C LEU A 176 10.44 -13.57 -12.23
N VAL A 177 9.42 -12.74 -12.41
CA VAL A 177 9.56 -11.29 -12.62
C VAL A 177 9.86 -10.57 -11.30
N GLN A 178 9.25 -10.96 -10.17
CA GLN A 178 9.53 -10.32 -8.87
C GLN A 178 10.99 -10.45 -8.43
N LYS A 179 11.69 -11.51 -8.87
CA LYS A 179 13.14 -11.66 -8.68
C LYS A 179 13.94 -10.57 -9.41
N ALA A 180 13.46 -10.06 -10.55
CA ALA A 180 14.06 -8.92 -11.22
C ALA A 180 13.90 -7.64 -10.38
N GLY A 181 12.72 -7.38 -9.82
CA GLY A 181 12.47 -6.26 -8.91
C GLY A 181 13.34 -6.29 -7.64
N HIS A 182 13.47 -7.45 -6.98
CA HIS A 182 14.41 -7.61 -5.86
C HIS A 182 15.87 -7.33 -6.25
N ASN A 183 16.30 -7.81 -7.43
CA ASN A 183 17.65 -7.54 -7.94
C ASN A 183 17.85 -6.05 -8.28
N MET A 184 16.85 -5.39 -8.88
CA MET A 184 16.85 -3.94 -9.16
C MET A 184 17.01 -3.13 -7.87
N ALA A 185 16.24 -3.47 -6.84
CA ALA A 185 16.36 -2.85 -5.52
C ALA A 185 17.76 -3.09 -4.92
N ALA A 186 18.34 -4.28 -5.08
CA ALA A 186 19.67 -4.60 -4.55
C ALA A 186 20.83 -3.85 -5.23
N ILE A 187 20.76 -3.50 -6.52
CA ILE A 187 21.82 -2.74 -7.24
C ILE A 187 22.17 -1.42 -6.52
N PHE A 188 21.14 -0.70 -6.04
CA PHE A 188 21.29 0.59 -5.37
C PHE A 188 21.02 0.53 -3.85
N GLY A 189 20.26 -0.46 -3.38
CA GLY A 189 19.92 -0.74 -1.98
C GLY A 189 20.89 -1.68 -1.25
N ALA A 190 21.89 -2.22 -1.94
CA ALA A 190 22.83 -3.30 -1.56
C ALA A 190 22.20 -4.69 -1.31
N LYS A 191 20.96 -4.76 -0.84
CA LYS A 191 20.18 -6.01 -0.77
C LYS A 191 18.68 -5.72 -0.72
N HIS A 192 17.88 -6.75 -0.97
CA HIS A 192 16.45 -6.79 -0.67
C HIS A 192 16.07 -8.19 -0.12
N PRO A 193 15.20 -8.31 0.89
CA PRO A 193 14.58 -7.25 1.69
C PRO A 193 15.55 -6.48 2.61
N HIS A 194 15.08 -5.33 3.08
CA HIS A 194 15.75 -4.40 4.00
C HIS A 194 17.06 -3.80 3.47
N VAL A 195 16.96 -2.79 2.61
CA VAL A 195 18.07 -2.03 2.03
C VAL A 195 19.02 -1.42 3.08
N GLN A 196 20.28 -1.24 2.71
CA GLN A 196 21.35 -0.80 3.61
C GLN A 196 21.94 0.58 3.24
N THR A 197 21.52 1.17 2.12
CA THR A 197 22.18 2.35 1.56
C THR A 197 21.47 3.66 1.84
N PHE A 198 20.21 3.67 2.31
CA PHE A 198 19.52 4.91 2.65
C PHE A 198 20.12 5.50 3.93
N VAL A 199 20.63 6.72 3.83
CA VAL A 199 21.23 7.48 4.93
C VAL A 199 20.80 8.94 4.84
N PRO A 200 20.81 9.70 5.95
CA PRO A 200 20.46 11.11 5.89
C PRO A 200 21.42 11.88 4.98
N GLY A 201 20.91 12.80 4.17
CA GLY A 201 21.69 13.49 3.13
C GLY A 201 21.94 12.68 1.86
N GLY A 202 21.37 11.47 1.68
CA GLY A 202 21.34 10.78 0.38
C GLY A 202 21.42 9.25 0.44
N VAL A 203 22.42 8.66 -0.22
CA VAL A 203 22.68 7.21 -0.18
C VAL A 203 24.17 6.87 -0.04
N ALA A 204 24.45 5.76 0.64
CA ALA A 204 25.81 5.27 0.94
C ALA A 204 26.52 4.57 -0.25
N LYS A 205 25.86 4.38 -1.40
CA LYS A 205 26.49 3.79 -2.60
C LYS A 205 27.37 4.83 -3.31
N ALA A 206 28.55 5.11 -2.74
CA ALA A 206 29.50 6.10 -3.27
C ALA A 206 30.04 5.76 -4.67
N ASN A 207 30.16 4.47 -5.00
CA ASN A 207 30.66 4.01 -6.30
C ASN A 207 29.48 3.75 -7.26
N LEU A 208 29.02 4.80 -7.94
CA LEU A 208 28.06 4.70 -9.04
C LEU A 208 28.79 4.56 -10.38
N SER A 209 28.43 3.55 -11.17
CA SER A 209 28.94 3.33 -12.53
C SER A 209 27.81 3.35 -13.57
N PRO A 210 28.09 3.63 -14.86
CA PRO A 210 27.12 3.45 -15.93
C PRO A 210 26.57 2.01 -16.01
N SER A 211 27.39 1.02 -15.69
CA SER A 211 27.01 -0.40 -15.70
C SER A 211 25.95 -0.76 -14.66
N ASP A 212 25.89 -0.04 -13.53
CA ASP A 212 24.81 -0.22 -12.54
C ASP A 212 23.45 0.16 -13.15
N ILE A 213 23.39 1.26 -13.91
CA ILE A 213 22.15 1.77 -14.52
C ILE A 213 21.75 0.92 -15.72
N GLU A 214 22.70 0.47 -16.54
CA GLU A 214 22.46 -0.50 -17.62
C GLU A 214 21.90 -1.82 -17.07
N SER A 215 22.47 -2.33 -15.97
CA SER A 215 21.98 -3.53 -15.28
C SER A 215 20.57 -3.34 -14.74
N TYR A 216 20.29 -2.19 -14.12
CA TYR A 216 18.97 -1.85 -13.62
C TYR A 216 17.94 -1.74 -14.76
N LEU A 217 18.28 -1.05 -15.85
CA LEU A 217 17.41 -0.92 -17.03
C LEU A 217 17.11 -2.28 -17.66
N THR A 218 18.11 -3.15 -17.79
CA THR A 218 17.95 -4.51 -18.34
C THR A 218 16.95 -5.35 -17.53
N LEU A 219 16.93 -5.19 -16.21
CA LEU A 219 15.95 -5.84 -15.33
C LEU A 219 14.57 -5.16 -15.41
N LEU A 220 14.52 -3.82 -15.43
CA LEU A 220 13.29 -3.04 -15.60
C LEU A 220 12.53 -3.41 -16.86
N MET A 221 13.24 -3.67 -17.98
CA MET A 221 12.60 -4.09 -19.23
C MET A 221 11.82 -5.41 -19.12
N ARG A 222 12.08 -6.25 -18.10
CA ARG A 222 11.27 -7.45 -17.81
C ARG A 222 9.90 -7.08 -17.24
N HIS A 223 9.84 -6.12 -16.32
CA HIS A 223 8.57 -5.56 -15.84
C HIS A 223 7.82 -4.81 -16.95
N VAL A 224 8.54 -4.09 -17.83
CA VAL A 224 7.95 -3.42 -19.00
C VAL A 224 7.34 -4.41 -20.00
N ALA A 225 7.94 -5.59 -20.18
CA ALA A 225 7.34 -6.67 -20.97
C ALA A 225 6.13 -7.28 -20.24
N PHE A 226 6.31 -7.70 -18.99
CA PHE A 226 5.26 -8.37 -18.22
C PHE A 226 4.01 -7.52 -18.02
N THR A 227 4.16 -6.22 -17.80
CA THR A 227 3.03 -5.35 -17.45
C THR A 227 1.97 -5.25 -18.54
N LYS A 228 2.33 -5.51 -19.80
CA LYS A 228 1.41 -5.54 -20.94
C LYS A 228 0.48 -6.75 -20.85
N GLU A 229 1.04 -7.92 -20.55
CA GLU A 229 0.29 -9.14 -20.26
C GLU A 229 -0.53 -8.99 -18.96
N LEU A 230 0.10 -8.48 -17.89
CA LEU A 230 -0.52 -8.29 -16.57
C LEU A 230 -1.78 -7.42 -16.64
N VAL A 231 -1.67 -6.21 -17.18
CA VAL A 231 -2.81 -5.28 -17.25
C VAL A 231 -3.92 -5.86 -18.11
N THR A 232 -3.60 -6.34 -19.32
CA THR A 232 -4.63 -6.79 -20.27
C THR A 232 -5.34 -8.06 -19.77
N ALA A 233 -4.62 -9.04 -19.22
CA ALA A 233 -5.23 -10.24 -18.64
C ALA A 233 -6.01 -9.92 -17.34
N THR A 234 -5.62 -8.89 -16.60
CA THR A 234 -6.37 -8.40 -15.44
C THR A 234 -7.67 -7.74 -15.90
N ASP A 235 -7.64 -6.87 -16.91
CA ASP A 235 -8.85 -6.23 -17.43
C ASP A 235 -9.86 -7.27 -17.96
N ASP A 236 -9.45 -8.20 -18.82
CA ASP A 236 -10.35 -9.26 -19.33
C ASP A 236 -10.99 -10.09 -18.20
N LEU A 237 -10.22 -10.45 -17.17
CA LEU A 237 -10.74 -11.19 -16.02
C LEU A 237 -11.70 -10.35 -15.17
N LEU A 238 -11.36 -9.09 -14.93
CA LEU A 238 -12.11 -8.20 -14.04
C LEU A 238 -13.38 -7.65 -14.70
N ASP A 239 -13.37 -7.42 -16.00
CA ASP A 239 -14.55 -7.11 -16.80
C ASP A 239 -15.54 -8.28 -16.74
N PHE A 240 -15.08 -9.52 -16.97
CA PHE A 240 -15.91 -10.72 -16.78
C PHE A 240 -16.48 -10.84 -15.36
N VAL A 241 -15.69 -10.53 -14.32
CA VAL A 241 -16.17 -10.55 -12.92
C VAL A 241 -17.25 -9.50 -12.69
N LEU A 242 -17.12 -8.29 -13.24
CA LEU A 242 -18.16 -7.26 -13.16
C LEU A 242 -19.46 -7.70 -13.85
N GLU A 243 -19.37 -8.37 -15.01
CA GLU A 243 -20.54 -8.95 -15.69
C GLU A 243 -21.30 -9.99 -14.83
N GLN A 244 -20.67 -10.55 -13.77
CA GLN A 244 -21.33 -11.45 -12.83
C GLN A 244 -22.06 -10.73 -11.67
N GLY A 245 -22.15 -9.40 -11.68
CA GLY A 245 -22.82 -8.61 -10.64
C GLY A 245 -21.94 -8.32 -9.41
N TYR A 246 -20.66 -7.98 -9.64
CA TYR A 246 -19.66 -7.75 -8.58
C TYR A 246 -19.39 -6.27 -8.28
N GLU A 247 -20.14 -5.34 -8.89
CA GLU A 247 -19.91 -3.89 -8.84
C GLU A 247 -20.08 -3.26 -7.45
N ASP A 248 -20.90 -3.87 -6.59
CA ASP A 248 -21.14 -3.43 -5.20
C ASP A 248 -20.19 -4.10 -4.19
N VAL A 249 -19.47 -5.16 -4.57
CA VAL A 249 -18.64 -5.92 -3.64
C VAL A 249 -17.44 -5.09 -3.20
N GLY A 250 -17.33 -4.83 -1.90
CA GLY A 250 -16.32 -3.97 -1.31
C GLY A 250 -16.47 -2.49 -1.68
N ALA A 251 -17.64 -2.07 -2.14
CA ALA A 251 -17.88 -0.69 -2.55
C ALA A 251 -17.72 0.29 -1.39
N ARG A 252 -17.21 1.50 -1.68
CA ARG A 252 -17.09 2.61 -0.72
C ARG A 252 -17.32 3.95 -1.42
N GLU A 253 -17.61 4.97 -0.62
CA GLU A 253 -17.53 6.36 -1.10
C GLU A 253 -16.10 6.73 -1.46
N ALA A 254 -15.93 7.66 -2.41
CA ALA A 254 -14.63 8.06 -2.93
C ALA A 254 -13.90 9.05 -1.99
N ASN A 255 -13.66 8.61 -0.75
CA ASN A 255 -12.84 9.27 0.25
C ASN A 255 -11.46 8.60 0.23
N LEU A 256 -10.47 9.24 -0.39
CA LEU A 256 -9.19 8.63 -0.80
C LEU A 256 -8.01 9.54 -0.44
N GLY A 257 -6.86 8.98 -0.09
CA GLY A 257 -5.64 9.74 0.23
C GLY A 257 -4.38 9.22 -0.47
N SER A 258 -3.48 10.13 -0.80
CA SER A 258 -2.13 9.82 -1.27
C SER A 258 -1.13 10.87 -0.78
N ALA A 259 0.03 10.42 -0.32
CA ALA A 259 1.20 11.25 -0.07
C ALA A 259 2.05 11.47 -1.33
N GLY A 260 1.75 10.77 -2.43
CA GLY A 260 2.56 10.80 -3.65
C GLY A 260 3.93 10.14 -3.48
N ALA A 261 4.61 9.92 -4.60
CA ALA A 261 5.92 9.25 -4.64
C ALA A 261 6.74 9.69 -5.86
N TYR A 262 8.02 9.29 -5.86
CA TYR A 262 9.02 9.67 -6.85
C TYR A 262 9.31 11.17 -6.83
N ASP A 263 10.08 11.60 -5.83
CA ASP A 263 10.49 12.99 -5.62
C ASP A 263 11.28 13.53 -6.82
N ASP A 264 11.01 14.78 -7.22
CA ASP A 264 11.77 15.42 -8.29
C ASP A 264 13.23 15.67 -7.82
N PRO A 265 14.25 15.15 -8.53
CA PRO A 265 15.64 15.24 -8.11
C PRO A 265 16.23 16.65 -8.00
N GLU A 266 15.63 17.65 -8.65
CA GLU A 266 16.13 19.03 -8.64
C GLU A 266 15.23 19.99 -7.83
N ALA A 267 14.14 19.48 -7.23
CA ALA A 267 13.27 20.25 -6.35
C ALA A 267 13.19 19.74 -4.91
N TYR A 268 13.46 18.46 -4.63
CA TYR A 268 13.41 17.94 -3.26
C TYR A 268 14.39 18.66 -2.32
N SER A 269 13.92 18.98 -1.11
CA SER A 269 14.76 19.49 -0.03
C SER A 269 14.34 18.93 1.33
N ALA A 270 15.25 19.02 2.29
CA ALA A 270 15.00 18.73 3.70
C ALA A 270 14.23 19.87 4.43
N GLU A 271 13.87 20.96 3.75
CA GLU A 271 13.20 22.08 4.41
C GLU A 271 11.69 21.84 4.48
N TYR A 272 11.13 21.77 5.70
CA TYR A 272 9.70 21.54 5.91
C TYR A 272 8.84 22.62 5.21
N GLY A 273 9.32 23.86 5.15
CA GLY A 273 8.62 24.97 4.49
C GLY A 273 8.50 24.84 2.97
N GLU A 274 9.34 24.02 2.34
CA GLU A 274 9.33 23.78 0.88
C GLU A 274 8.53 22.51 0.50
N MET A 275 7.99 21.79 1.51
CA MET A 275 7.34 20.49 1.34
C MET A 275 6.12 20.51 0.42
N THR A 276 5.35 21.59 0.45
CA THR A 276 4.22 21.79 -0.47
C THR A 276 4.69 21.84 -1.93
N ASP A 277 5.83 22.49 -2.20
CA ASP A 277 6.31 22.77 -3.56
C ASP A 277 7.07 21.59 -4.16
N TRP A 278 7.93 20.90 -3.38
CA TRP A 278 8.54 19.66 -3.88
C TRP A 278 7.55 18.50 -3.91
N GLY A 279 6.59 18.44 -2.98
CA GLY A 279 5.53 17.43 -2.97
C GLY A 279 4.69 17.46 -4.24
N ARG A 280 4.32 18.65 -4.72
CA ARG A 280 3.56 18.85 -5.97
C ARG A 280 4.31 18.50 -7.25
N LYS A 281 5.64 18.34 -7.20
CA LYS A 281 6.50 17.96 -8.35
C LYS A 281 6.75 16.45 -8.44
N ARG A 282 6.24 15.66 -7.50
CA ARG A 282 6.30 14.20 -7.53
C ARG A 282 5.64 13.63 -8.79
N MET A 283 6.25 12.61 -9.41
CA MET A 283 5.66 11.93 -10.58
C MET A 283 4.40 11.12 -10.24
N LEU A 284 4.10 10.95 -8.96
CA LEU A 284 2.81 10.51 -8.44
C LEU A 284 2.34 11.56 -7.43
N SER A 285 1.21 12.21 -7.68
CA SER A 285 0.84 13.43 -6.97
C SER A 285 0.28 13.15 -5.57
N PRO A 286 0.64 13.97 -4.55
CA PRO A 286 -0.05 13.97 -3.27
C PRO A 286 -1.46 14.57 -3.38
N GLY A 287 -2.32 14.21 -2.42
CA GLY A 287 -3.62 14.85 -2.23
C GLY A 287 -4.65 14.00 -1.50
N VAL A 288 -5.80 14.63 -1.24
CA VAL A 288 -6.98 14.00 -0.62
C VAL A 288 -8.18 14.21 -1.53
N ILE A 289 -8.95 13.14 -1.73
CA ILE A 289 -10.27 13.15 -2.36
C ILE A 289 -11.31 12.97 -1.24
N LEU A 290 -12.35 13.81 -1.24
CA LEU A 290 -13.58 13.62 -0.46
C LEU A 290 -14.78 13.71 -1.41
N ASP A 291 -15.74 12.80 -1.30
CA ASP A 291 -16.88 12.65 -2.23
C ASP A 291 -16.48 12.63 -3.72
N GLY A 292 -15.34 12.02 -4.06
CA GLY A 292 -14.81 12.01 -5.43
C GLY A 292 -14.19 13.34 -5.91
N LYS A 293 -14.19 14.39 -5.08
CA LYS A 293 -13.63 15.72 -5.35
C LYS A 293 -12.25 15.85 -4.69
N LEU A 294 -11.26 16.36 -5.42
CA LEU A 294 -9.95 16.70 -4.87
C LEU A 294 -10.08 17.93 -3.97
N VAL A 295 -9.76 17.81 -2.68
CA VAL A 295 -9.83 18.91 -1.71
C VAL A 295 -8.48 19.59 -1.50
N THR A 296 -7.36 18.83 -1.52
CA THR A 296 -6.01 19.40 -1.45
C THR A 296 -4.98 18.54 -2.18
N THR A 297 -3.84 19.17 -2.52
CA THR A 297 -2.58 18.55 -3.00
C THR A 297 -1.39 18.97 -2.13
N ASP A 298 -1.65 19.61 -1.00
CA ASP A 298 -0.63 20.18 -0.12
C ASP A 298 -0.21 19.14 0.94
N LEU A 299 1.06 18.74 0.94
CA LEU A 299 1.60 17.77 1.91
C LEU A 299 1.65 18.33 3.35
N VAL A 300 1.75 19.65 3.53
CA VAL A 300 1.65 20.28 4.86
C VAL A 300 0.22 20.14 5.37
N GLU A 301 -0.77 20.40 4.51
CA GLU A 301 -2.18 20.24 4.85
C GLU A 301 -2.56 18.79 5.12
N PHE A 302 -2.05 17.86 4.31
CA PHE A 302 -2.19 16.42 4.55
C PHE A 302 -1.66 16.05 5.94
N ASN A 303 -0.41 16.44 6.26
CA ASN A 303 0.24 16.18 7.55
C ASN A 303 -0.57 16.72 8.73
N VAL A 304 -0.89 18.02 8.72
CA VAL A 304 -1.61 18.71 9.81
C VAL A 304 -3.02 18.14 10.00
N GLY A 305 -3.63 17.59 8.95
CA GLY A 305 -4.94 16.93 9.00
C GLY A 305 -4.96 15.57 9.71
N VAL A 306 -3.84 14.87 9.86
CA VAL A 306 -3.84 13.52 10.48
C VAL A 306 -4.29 13.55 11.94
N ARG A 307 -5.26 12.71 12.29
CA ARG A 307 -5.65 12.36 13.67
C ARG A 307 -5.47 10.85 13.83
N GLU A 308 -4.92 10.41 14.96
CA GLU A 308 -4.82 8.99 15.30
C GLU A 308 -5.64 8.71 16.57
N HIS A 309 -6.85 8.18 16.37
CA HIS A 309 -7.72 7.79 17.48
C HIS A 309 -7.43 6.35 17.94
N ILE A 310 -7.95 5.98 19.11
CA ILE A 310 -7.74 4.65 19.71
C ILE A 310 -9.04 3.98 20.19
N GLY A 311 -10.20 4.41 19.66
CA GLY A 311 -11.53 4.08 20.19
C GLY A 311 -11.76 2.60 20.47
N SER A 312 -11.54 1.75 19.46
CA SER A 312 -11.64 0.29 19.58
C SER A 312 -10.28 -0.42 19.63
N SER A 313 -9.25 0.27 20.11
CA SER A 313 -7.85 -0.18 20.04
C SER A 313 -7.25 -0.44 21.43
N TRP A 314 -6.32 -1.39 21.53
CA TRP A 314 -5.67 -1.79 22.79
C TRP A 314 -4.56 -0.83 23.26
N TYR A 315 -4.89 0.46 23.44
CA TYR A 315 -3.98 1.50 23.92
C TYR A 315 -4.58 2.36 25.05
N SER A 316 -3.73 3.13 25.73
CA SER A 316 -4.15 4.20 26.65
C SER A 316 -4.08 5.57 25.98
N SER A 317 -5.04 6.45 26.26
CA SER A 317 -5.09 7.85 25.81
C SER A 317 -4.27 8.81 26.69
N GLU A 318 -3.46 8.29 27.61
CA GLU A 318 -2.72 9.05 28.61
C GLU A 318 -1.44 9.73 28.06
N TRP A 319 -1.59 10.58 27.04
CA TRP A 319 -0.54 11.49 26.57
C TRP A 319 -0.96 12.97 26.71
N LYS A 320 -0.05 13.88 26.37
CA LYS A 320 -0.21 15.32 26.55
C LYS A 320 0.22 16.07 25.29
N GLN A 321 -0.34 17.28 25.13
CA GLN A 321 0.14 18.23 24.13
C GLN A 321 1.59 18.63 24.47
N GLU A 322 2.53 18.36 23.58
CA GLU A 322 3.92 18.81 23.65
C GLU A 322 4.34 19.66 22.45
N ILE A 323 3.73 19.43 21.28
CA ILE A 323 3.96 20.10 20.01
C ILE A 323 2.68 20.84 19.67
N GLU A 324 2.63 22.15 19.91
CA GLU A 324 1.43 22.98 19.65
C GLU A 324 1.31 23.43 18.20
N THR A 325 2.44 23.56 17.50
CA THR A 325 2.51 24.01 16.10
C THR A 325 3.54 23.22 15.29
N ASP A 326 3.35 23.18 13.98
CA ASP A 326 4.37 22.74 13.04
C ASP A 326 5.42 23.85 12.76
N PRO A 327 6.49 23.58 12.00
CA PRO A 327 7.50 24.60 11.67
C PRO A 327 6.99 25.83 10.91
N LEU A 328 5.76 25.81 10.38
CA LEU A 328 5.11 26.94 9.70
C LEU A 328 4.07 27.65 10.58
N GLY A 329 3.90 27.23 11.84
CA GLY A 329 2.94 27.80 12.78
C GLY A 329 1.51 27.24 12.67
N ASN A 330 1.27 26.20 11.85
CA ASN A 330 -0.03 25.55 11.79
C ASN A 330 -0.30 24.80 13.10
N LYS A 331 -1.50 24.93 13.66
CA LYS A 331 -1.87 24.27 14.94
C LYS A 331 -1.88 22.75 14.78
N ILE A 332 -1.17 22.06 15.67
CA ILE A 332 -1.12 20.59 15.74
C ILE A 332 -2.04 20.08 16.86
N ALA A 333 -2.86 19.08 16.54
CA ALA A 333 -3.82 18.50 17.48
C ALA A 333 -3.17 17.51 18.47
N LEU A 334 -3.89 17.15 19.53
CA LEU A 334 -3.41 16.20 20.54
C LEU A 334 -3.29 14.78 19.96
N GLU A 335 -4.18 14.43 19.04
CA GLU A 335 -4.27 13.15 18.34
C GLU A 335 -3.30 13.07 17.16
N HIS A 336 -2.59 14.14 16.84
CA HIS A 336 -1.59 14.13 15.77
C HIS A 336 -0.37 13.30 16.19
N PRO A 337 0.25 12.50 15.29
CA PRO A 337 1.39 11.64 15.62
C PRO A 337 2.60 12.32 16.28
N TRP A 338 2.84 13.63 16.09
CA TRP A 338 3.90 14.31 16.86
C TRP A 338 3.59 14.36 18.37
N ASN A 339 2.32 14.39 18.78
CA ASN A 339 1.87 14.41 20.18
C ASN A 339 1.51 13.04 20.76
N LYS A 340 0.95 12.13 19.94
CA LYS A 340 0.56 10.78 20.38
C LYS A 340 1.72 10.00 21.00
N ARG A 341 1.41 9.14 21.96
CA ARG A 341 2.34 8.20 22.60
C ARG A 341 1.76 6.80 22.59
N THR A 342 2.59 5.83 22.26
CA THR A 342 2.14 4.44 22.09
C THR A 342 2.22 3.68 23.41
N ILE A 343 1.12 3.73 24.17
CA ILE A 343 1.01 3.13 25.50
C ILE A 343 0.12 1.88 25.39
N PRO A 344 0.68 0.66 25.29
CA PRO A 344 -0.11 -0.55 25.06
C PRO A 344 -0.94 -0.96 26.27
N LYS A 345 -2.20 -1.33 26.02
CA LYS A 345 -3.18 -1.79 27.01
C LYS A 345 -3.86 -3.07 26.48
N PRO A 346 -3.19 -4.24 26.54
CA PRO A 346 -3.70 -5.49 25.97
C PRO A 346 -5.10 -5.85 26.48
N GLY A 347 -6.01 -6.16 25.56
CA GLY A 347 -7.34 -6.70 25.87
C GLY A 347 -7.52 -8.16 25.47
N GLU A 348 -8.77 -8.60 25.35
CA GLU A 348 -9.16 -9.98 25.02
C GLU A 348 -9.56 -10.08 23.54
N LEU A 349 -9.06 -11.11 22.85
CA LEU A 349 -9.40 -11.38 21.44
C LEU A 349 -10.83 -11.91 21.31
N GLY A 350 -11.52 -11.51 20.24
CA GLY A 350 -12.91 -11.92 19.96
C GLY A 350 -13.99 -11.20 20.78
N LYS A 351 -13.65 -10.13 21.52
CA LYS A 351 -14.58 -9.29 22.28
C LYS A 351 -14.96 -8.00 21.55
N PHE A 352 -15.79 -8.17 20.51
CA PHE A 352 -16.22 -7.12 19.58
C PHE A 352 -17.20 -6.07 20.17
N ASP A 353 -17.61 -6.24 21.43
CA ASP A 353 -18.36 -5.29 22.25
C ASP A 353 -17.46 -4.31 23.03
N SER A 354 -16.14 -4.45 22.90
CA SER A 354 -15.11 -3.61 23.53
C SER A 354 -13.96 -3.36 22.54
N ALA A 355 -12.85 -2.75 22.97
CA ALA A 355 -11.66 -2.62 22.13
C ALA A 355 -11.19 -4.02 21.65
N TYR A 356 -11.00 -4.17 20.34
CA TYR A 356 -10.86 -5.48 19.68
C TYR A 356 -9.64 -5.61 18.74
N SER A 357 -8.79 -4.57 18.65
CA SER A 357 -7.65 -4.56 17.71
C SER A 357 -6.39 -3.92 18.27
N TRP A 358 -5.23 -4.33 17.76
CA TRP A 358 -3.99 -3.55 17.89
C TRP A 358 -3.87 -2.44 16.84
N CYS A 359 -4.68 -2.43 15.78
CA CYS A 359 -4.69 -1.30 14.85
C CYS A 359 -5.28 -0.06 15.56
N THR A 360 -4.70 1.11 15.36
CA THR A 360 -5.30 2.40 15.75
C THR A 360 -6.29 2.87 14.69
N SER A 361 -7.06 3.91 15.00
CA SER A 361 -8.11 4.47 14.14
C SER A 361 -7.73 5.84 13.59
N PRO A 362 -6.81 5.91 12.60
CA PRO A 362 -6.49 7.18 11.98
C PRO A 362 -7.65 7.70 11.13
N ARG A 363 -7.79 9.02 11.12
CA ARG A 363 -8.73 9.80 10.32
C ARG A 363 -8.01 11.02 9.75
N TRP A 364 -8.53 11.57 8.66
CA TRP A 364 -8.01 12.81 8.09
C TRP A 364 -8.99 13.96 8.33
N ARG A 365 -8.59 14.91 9.17
CA ARG A 365 -9.40 16.11 9.46
C ARG A 365 -9.26 17.13 8.34
N HIS A 366 -10.37 17.51 7.72
CA HIS A 366 -10.40 18.55 6.68
C HIS A 366 -10.37 19.96 7.31
N TRP A 367 -9.27 20.26 8.01
CA TRP A 367 -9.14 21.40 8.93
C TRP A 367 -9.17 22.80 8.28
N LYS A 368 -8.99 22.89 6.94
CA LYS A 368 -9.20 24.12 6.16
C LYS A 368 -10.60 24.20 5.51
N GLY A 369 -11.40 23.14 5.61
CA GLY A 369 -12.71 22.99 4.99
C GLY A 369 -13.82 22.82 6.02
N ASP A 370 -14.50 21.68 6.01
CA ASP A 370 -15.62 21.36 6.92
C ASP A 370 -15.20 21.20 8.38
N GLY A 371 -13.93 20.90 8.66
CA GLY A 371 -13.41 20.72 10.02
C GLY A 371 -13.69 19.35 10.63
N GLU A 372 -14.27 18.40 9.87
CA GLU A 372 -14.62 17.06 10.34
C GLU A 372 -13.53 16.02 10.04
N ASP A 373 -13.59 14.89 10.76
CA ASP A 373 -12.73 13.72 10.54
C ASP A 373 -13.31 12.82 9.44
N HIS A 374 -12.52 12.55 8.41
CA HIS A 374 -12.91 11.72 7.27
C HIS A 374 -12.19 10.36 7.28
N ASN A 375 -12.92 9.31 6.93
CA ASN A 375 -12.39 7.95 6.80
C ASN A 375 -11.87 7.68 5.38
N ILE A 376 -10.58 7.96 5.15
CA ILE A 376 -9.96 7.86 3.82
C ILE A 376 -9.35 6.49 3.53
N GLU A 377 -9.50 6.03 2.29
CA GLU A 377 -8.77 4.89 1.74
C GLU A 377 -7.37 5.26 1.28
N LEU A 378 -6.40 4.39 1.50
CA LEU A 378 -5.08 4.49 0.89
C LEU A 378 -4.83 3.29 -0.03
N GLY A 379 -4.06 3.48 -1.12
CA GLY A 379 -3.68 2.37 -2.01
C GLY A 379 -3.42 2.78 -3.47
N PRO A 380 -3.29 1.79 -4.37
CA PRO A 380 -3.14 2.03 -5.81
C PRO A 380 -4.35 2.76 -6.41
N LEU A 381 -5.56 2.43 -6.00
CA LEU A 381 -6.77 3.15 -6.41
C LEU A 381 -6.72 4.62 -5.99
N ALA A 382 -6.39 4.88 -4.72
CA ALA A 382 -6.32 6.24 -4.17
C ALA A 382 -5.28 7.11 -4.91
N ARG A 383 -4.04 6.64 -5.07
CA ARG A 383 -2.97 7.41 -5.74
C ARG A 383 -3.23 7.66 -7.23
N MET A 384 -3.81 6.69 -7.93
CA MET A 384 -4.15 6.82 -9.36
C MET A 384 -5.28 7.84 -9.52
N TRP A 385 -6.30 7.80 -8.65
CA TRP A 385 -7.38 8.78 -8.62
C TRP A 385 -6.89 10.20 -8.27
N VAL A 386 -6.07 10.33 -7.22
CA VAL A 386 -5.46 11.62 -6.81
C VAL A 386 -4.62 12.20 -7.94
N THR A 387 -3.68 11.43 -8.49
CA THR A 387 -2.80 11.89 -9.59
C THR A 387 -3.60 12.27 -10.84
N THR A 388 -4.67 11.51 -11.14
CA THR A 388 -5.62 11.88 -12.19
C THR A 388 -6.33 13.21 -11.89
N LYS A 389 -6.87 13.42 -10.69
CA LYS A 389 -7.59 14.67 -10.37
C LYS A 389 -6.68 15.88 -10.21
N ALA A 390 -5.45 15.69 -9.72
CA ALA A 390 -4.51 16.76 -9.39
C ALA A 390 -3.98 17.52 -10.61
N LYS A 391 -3.85 16.85 -11.77
CA LYS A 391 -3.33 17.43 -13.03
C LYS A 391 -1.94 18.06 -12.89
N LEU A 392 -1.12 17.55 -11.97
CA LEU A 392 0.26 18.01 -11.74
C LEU A 392 1.28 17.22 -12.59
N VAL A 393 0.86 16.14 -13.25
CA VAL A 393 1.67 15.31 -14.15
C VAL A 393 1.12 15.35 -15.58
N PRO A 394 1.97 15.29 -16.63
CA PRO A 394 1.52 15.41 -18.02
C PRO A 394 0.64 14.24 -18.48
N GLU A 395 0.69 13.09 -17.80
CA GLU A 395 -0.16 11.92 -18.06
C GLU A 395 -1.63 12.14 -17.69
N SER A 396 -1.94 13.15 -16.87
CA SER A 396 -3.28 13.37 -16.33
C SER A 396 -4.19 14.12 -17.31
N THR A 397 -5.35 13.52 -17.63
CA THR A 397 -6.44 14.17 -18.37
C THR A 397 -7.48 14.83 -17.45
N GLY A 398 -7.38 14.66 -16.12
CA GLY A 398 -8.44 15.00 -15.16
C GLY A 398 -9.57 13.96 -15.03
N LYS A 399 -9.62 12.96 -15.92
CA LYS A 399 -10.58 11.83 -15.90
C LYS A 399 -9.90 10.46 -16.02
N SER A 400 -8.69 10.43 -16.56
CA SER A 400 -7.84 9.27 -16.74
C SER A 400 -6.36 9.64 -16.66
N LEU A 401 -5.50 8.64 -16.47
CA LEU A 401 -4.05 8.72 -16.66
C LEU A 401 -3.69 8.00 -17.96
N LYS A 402 -3.13 8.75 -18.92
CA LYS A 402 -2.67 8.24 -20.22
C LYS A 402 -1.15 8.28 -20.27
N PHE A 403 -0.53 7.13 -20.57
CA PHE A 403 0.91 6.99 -20.70
C PHE A 403 1.26 5.85 -21.65
N GLU A 404 2.52 5.78 -22.06
CA GLU A 404 3.04 4.73 -22.91
C GLU A 404 4.20 3.98 -22.27
N LEU A 405 4.40 2.74 -22.71
CA LEU A 405 5.60 1.97 -22.45
C LEU A 405 6.24 1.49 -23.76
N PRO A 406 7.58 1.50 -23.85
CA PRO A 406 8.30 1.19 -25.08
C PRO A 406 8.19 -0.30 -25.45
N ALA A 407 8.65 -0.63 -26.66
CA ALA A 407 8.85 -2.02 -27.05
C ALA A 407 9.85 -2.73 -26.12
N ALA A 408 9.62 -4.02 -25.84
CA ALA A 408 10.37 -4.81 -24.88
C ALA A 408 10.51 -6.26 -25.39
N VAL A 409 11.55 -6.52 -26.19
CA VAL A 409 11.84 -7.85 -26.73
C VAL A 409 12.55 -8.69 -25.67
N ILE A 410 11.77 -9.35 -24.80
CA ILE A 410 12.30 -10.19 -23.72
C ILE A 410 11.85 -11.65 -23.94
N PRO A 411 12.77 -12.64 -23.98
CA PRO A 411 12.41 -14.04 -24.14
C PRO A 411 11.45 -14.53 -23.04
N GLY A 412 10.38 -15.23 -23.43
CA GLY A 412 9.37 -15.77 -22.52
C GLY A 412 8.13 -14.89 -22.30
N PHE A 413 8.09 -13.70 -22.92
CA PHE A 413 6.92 -12.83 -23.01
C PHE A 413 6.35 -12.85 -24.43
N LYS A 414 5.04 -12.73 -24.55
CA LYS A 414 4.28 -12.91 -25.80
C LYS A 414 4.18 -11.62 -26.62
N TYR A 415 4.06 -10.46 -25.96
CA TYR A 415 3.85 -9.17 -26.61
C TYR A 415 5.05 -8.22 -26.45
N ALA A 416 5.73 -7.94 -27.56
CA ALA A 416 6.94 -7.12 -27.58
C ALA A 416 6.70 -5.64 -27.89
N GLU A 417 5.63 -5.30 -28.62
CA GLU A 417 5.44 -3.95 -29.22
C GLU A 417 5.24 -2.83 -28.19
N LYS A 418 5.36 -1.57 -28.64
CA LYS A 418 4.96 -0.41 -27.85
C LYS A 418 3.48 -0.54 -27.44
N MET A 419 3.13 -0.07 -26.25
CA MET A 419 1.74 -0.10 -25.76
C MET A 419 1.38 1.20 -25.04
N GLU A 420 0.19 1.73 -25.36
CA GLU A 420 -0.44 2.82 -24.62
C GLU A 420 -1.36 2.26 -23.53
N PHE A 421 -1.45 2.95 -22.41
CA PHE A 421 -2.30 2.61 -21.27
C PHE A 421 -3.18 3.82 -20.93
N GLU A 422 -4.47 3.57 -20.68
CA GLU A 422 -5.39 4.58 -20.13
C GLU A 422 -6.09 4.01 -18.89
N TRP A 423 -5.58 4.31 -17.69
CA TRP A 423 -6.35 4.06 -16.48
C TRP A 423 -7.43 5.13 -16.34
N LYS A 424 -8.70 4.73 -16.29
CA LYS A 424 -9.84 5.64 -16.11
C LYS A 424 -10.27 5.64 -14.65
N ILE A 425 -10.68 6.81 -14.14
CA ILE A 425 -11.37 6.87 -12.84
C ILE A 425 -12.66 6.06 -12.96
N PRO A 426 -12.88 5.04 -12.12
CA PRO A 426 -14.12 4.27 -12.12
C PRO A 426 -15.26 5.07 -11.47
N GLU A 427 -16.49 4.59 -11.62
CA GLU A 427 -17.67 5.25 -11.05
C GLU A 427 -17.62 5.32 -9.52
N LYS A 428 -17.20 4.22 -8.88
CA LYS A 428 -17.05 4.07 -7.42
C LYS A 428 -15.86 3.17 -7.09
N PRO A 429 -15.14 3.40 -5.98
CA PRO A 429 -14.25 2.41 -5.39
C PRO A 429 -14.99 1.11 -5.08
N ASN A 430 -14.45 -0.03 -5.50
CA ASN A 430 -14.89 -1.37 -5.12
C ASN A 430 -13.72 -2.37 -5.16
N THR A 431 -14.00 -3.66 -4.87
CA THR A 431 -13.00 -4.74 -4.85
C THR A 431 -12.26 -4.90 -6.19
N VAL A 432 -13.01 -4.88 -7.30
CA VAL A 432 -12.47 -5.05 -8.66
C VAL A 432 -11.55 -3.88 -9.02
N GLU A 433 -12.01 -2.66 -8.80
CA GLU A 433 -11.28 -1.45 -9.19
C GLU A 433 -9.97 -1.26 -8.42
N ARG A 434 -9.87 -1.77 -7.19
CA ARG A 434 -8.60 -1.79 -6.43
C ARG A 434 -7.56 -2.69 -7.10
N ILE A 435 -7.96 -3.88 -7.54
CA ILE A 435 -7.09 -4.84 -8.23
C ILE A 435 -6.69 -4.28 -9.61
N ARG A 436 -7.66 -3.75 -10.38
CA ARG A 436 -7.39 -3.07 -11.66
C ARG A 436 -6.40 -1.91 -11.48
N ALA A 437 -6.63 -1.04 -10.50
CA ALA A 437 -5.74 0.08 -10.22
C ALA A 437 -4.33 -0.38 -9.82
N ARG A 438 -4.16 -1.53 -9.14
CA ARG A 438 -2.83 -2.10 -8.82
C ARG A 438 -2.10 -2.59 -10.07
N ALA A 439 -2.79 -3.27 -11.00
CA ALA A 439 -2.22 -3.68 -12.27
C ALA A 439 -1.80 -2.48 -13.13
N TYR A 440 -2.66 -1.46 -13.26
CA TYR A 440 -2.30 -0.22 -13.97
C TYR A 440 -1.21 0.57 -13.26
N TYR A 441 -1.16 0.55 -11.92
CA TYR A 441 -0.09 1.21 -11.17
C TYR A 441 1.27 0.51 -11.36
N HIS A 442 1.33 -0.80 -11.60
CA HIS A 442 2.56 -1.47 -12.05
C HIS A 442 3.07 -0.87 -13.37
N ALA A 443 2.18 -0.69 -14.37
CA ALA A 443 2.53 -0.07 -15.65
C ALA A 443 2.96 1.40 -15.49
N TYR A 444 2.23 2.18 -14.67
CA TYR A 444 2.55 3.59 -14.40
C TYR A 444 3.90 3.73 -13.66
N SER A 445 4.14 2.86 -12.68
CA SER A 445 5.41 2.73 -11.97
C SER A 445 6.56 2.45 -12.94
N ALA A 446 6.39 1.52 -13.88
CA ALA A 446 7.40 1.23 -14.90
C ALA A 446 7.71 2.47 -15.76
N SER A 447 6.71 3.27 -16.12
CA SER A 447 6.90 4.53 -16.87
C SER A 447 7.67 5.58 -16.05
N CYS A 448 7.28 5.78 -14.79
CA CYS A 448 7.98 6.66 -13.85
C CYS A 448 9.45 6.23 -13.62
N VAL A 449 9.70 4.93 -13.47
CA VAL A 449 11.04 4.39 -13.26
C VAL A 449 11.90 4.50 -14.53
N LEU A 450 11.32 4.31 -15.73
CA LEU A 450 12.01 4.58 -17.00
C LEU A 450 12.46 6.04 -17.10
N LYS A 451 11.58 7.00 -16.77
CA LYS A 451 11.95 8.44 -16.71
C LYS A 451 13.07 8.70 -15.70
N MET A 452 13.02 8.06 -14.54
CA MET A 452 14.06 8.17 -13.51
C MET A 452 15.40 7.59 -13.96
N VAL A 453 15.41 6.49 -14.73
CA VAL A 453 16.61 5.97 -15.40
C VAL A 453 17.15 6.99 -16.40
N MET A 454 16.31 7.60 -17.24
CA MET A 454 16.76 8.64 -18.17
C MET A 454 17.37 9.85 -17.44
N LYS A 455 16.72 10.32 -16.36
CA LYS A 455 17.26 11.40 -15.51
C LYS A 455 18.61 11.03 -14.88
N SER A 456 18.82 9.77 -14.51
CA SER A 456 20.13 9.29 -14.01
C SER A 456 21.24 9.42 -15.06
N LEU A 457 20.94 9.12 -16.33
CA LEU A 457 21.89 9.23 -17.44
C LEU A 457 22.19 10.70 -17.78
N GLU A 458 21.19 11.58 -17.71
CA GLU A 458 21.37 13.03 -17.86
C GLU A 458 22.30 13.61 -16.79
N LEU A 459 22.06 13.26 -15.52
CA LEU A 459 22.89 13.71 -14.40
C LEU A 459 24.33 13.19 -14.52
N LEU A 460 24.53 11.92 -14.90
CA LEU A 460 25.85 11.36 -15.20
C LEU A 460 26.57 12.12 -16.30
N LYS A 461 25.91 12.37 -17.43
CA LYS A 461 26.45 13.13 -18.56
C LYS A 461 26.82 14.56 -18.17
N ALA A 462 26.08 15.16 -17.24
CA ALA A 462 26.36 16.48 -16.67
C ALA A 462 27.42 16.47 -15.54
N GLY A 463 27.99 15.32 -15.18
CA GLY A 463 28.94 15.20 -14.07
C GLY A 463 28.32 15.35 -12.67
N LYS A 464 26.98 15.45 -12.56
CA LYS A 464 26.22 15.55 -11.30
C LYS A 464 26.12 14.17 -10.62
N VAL A 465 27.26 13.59 -10.22
CA VAL A 465 27.37 12.21 -9.72
C VAL A 465 27.41 12.08 -8.20
N ALA A 466 27.42 13.18 -7.45
CA ALA A 466 27.38 13.15 -6.00
C ALA A 466 26.07 12.50 -5.51
N VAL A 467 26.18 11.51 -4.61
CA VAL A 467 25.05 10.72 -4.09
C VAL A 467 24.70 11.03 -2.62
N TRP A 468 25.54 11.81 -1.94
CA TRP A 468 25.40 12.18 -0.53
C TRP A 468 25.94 13.59 -0.26
N THR A 469 25.28 14.34 0.63
CA THR A 469 25.67 15.69 1.08
C THR A 469 26.17 15.65 2.53
N PRO A 470 27.35 16.23 2.85
CA PRO A 470 27.79 16.41 4.24
C PRO A 470 26.88 17.37 5.01
N TYR A 471 26.53 17.00 6.25
CA TYR A 471 25.65 17.79 7.12
C TYR A 471 26.18 17.83 8.57
N LYS A 472 25.68 18.77 9.37
CA LYS A 472 25.99 18.90 10.80
C LYS A 472 24.78 18.51 11.63
N LYS A 473 24.88 17.44 12.42
CA LYS A 473 23.78 16.98 13.30
C LYS A 473 23.35 18.09 14.27
N PRO A 474 22.07 18.55 14.24
CA PRO A 474 21.53 19.46 15.25
C PRO A 474 21.25 18.70 16.56
N ARG A 475 20.84 19.42 17.61
CA ARG A 475 20.44 18.83 18.91
C ARG A 475 18.94 18.72 19.10
N GLU A 476 18.17 19.60 18.47
CA GLU A 476 16.71 19.59 18.44
C GLU A 476 16.30 19.53 16.97
N GLY A 477 15.14 18.94 16.67
CA GLY A 477 14.61 18.91 15.31
C GLY A 477 13.27 18.19 15.26
N ILE A 478 12.46 18.55 14.27
CA ILE A 478 11.18 17.90 13.99
C ILE A 478 11.10 17.63 12.49
N GLY A 479 10.54 16.48 12.12
CA GLY A 479 10.42 16.08 10.72
C GLY A 479 9.22 15.20 10.48
N PHE A 480 8.74 15.27 9.24
CA PHE A 480 7.71 14.44 8.67
C PHE A 480 8.22 13.90 7.33
N GLY A 481 8.08 12.59 7.14
CA GLY A 481 8.46 11.92 5.91
C GLY A 481 7.32 11.08 5.39
N ALA A 482 7.04 11.25 4.09
CA ALA A 482 5.88 10.67 3.45
C ALA A 482 6.26 10.15 2.06
N THR A 483 5.81 8.95 1.74
CA THR A 483 5.92 8.32 0.42
C THR A 483 4.77 7.31 0.26
N GLU A 484 4.75 6.51 -0.79
CA GLU A 484 3.76 5.45 -0.99
C GLU A 484 4.40 4.07 -0.84
N ALA A 485 3.93 3.23 0.08
CA ALA A 485 4.10 1.78 -0.08
C ALA A 485 3.15 1.26 -1.17
N MET A 486 3.22 -0.01 -1.60
CA MET A 486 2.22 -0.53 -2.55
C MET A 486 0.77 -0.32 -2.06
N ARG A 487 0.60 -0.43 -0.74
CA ARG A 487 -0.68 -0.46 -0.04
C ARG A 487 -1.27 0.92 0.27
N GLY A 488 -0.53 2.00 -0.01
CA GLY A 488 -0.97 3.39 0.22
C GLY A 488 0.13 4.28 0.80
N ALA A 489 -0.26 5.42 1.38
CA ALA A 489 0.68 6.35 1.99
C ALA A 489 1.40 5.75 3.22
N CYS A 490 2.73 5.83 3.23
CA CYS A 490 3.60 5.43 4.32
C CYS A 490 4.19 6.70 4.96
N LEU A 491 3.87 6.91 6.24
CA LEU A 491 4.01 8.20 6.92
C LEU A 491 4.84 8.05 8.20
N HIS A 492 5.81 8.93 8.40
CA HIS A 492 6.77 8.85 9.50
C HIS A 492 6.96 10.22 10.15
N TRP A 493 6.90 10.28 11.48
CA TRP A 493 7.05 11.49 12.27
C TRP A 493 8.16 11.32 13.28
N CYS A 494 9.15 12.21 13.26
CA CYS A 494 10.27 12.20 14.20
C CYS A 494 10.35 13.53 14.96
N VAL A 495 10.45 13.45 16.28
CA VAL A 495 10.78 14.57 17.17
C VAL A 495 12.10 14.22 17.86
N MET A 496 13.16 14.97 17.58
CA MET A 496 14.45 14.85 18.23
C MET A 496 14.60 15.92 19.31
N LYS A 497 15.02 15.52 20.52
CA LYS A 497 15.46 16.43 21.59
C LYS A 497 16.79 15.95 22.15
N LYS A 498 17.71 16.87 22.48
CA LYS A 498 19.06 16.58 23.02
C LYS A 498 19.90 15.61 22.17
N GLY A 499 19.67 15.55 20.85
CA GLY A 499 20.39 14.69 19.91
C GLY A 499 19.86 13.25 19.79
N VAL A 500 18.74 12.93 20.44
CA VAL A 500 18.10 11.60 20.38
C VAL A 500 16.60 11.73 20.08
N ILE A 501 16.01 10.67 19.56
CA ILE A 501 14.56 10.54 19.36
C ILE A 501 13.85 10.71 20.69
N HIS A 502 13.04 11.77 20.80
CA HIS A 502 12.13 12.01 21.92
C HIS A 502 10.76 11.37 21.68
N ASN A 503 10.25 11.49 20.45
CA ASN A 503 9.08 10.76 19.97
C ASN A 503 9.31 10.29 18.53
N TYR A 504 8.83 9.10 18.21
CA TYR A 504 8.75 8.60 16.83
C TYR A 504 7.43 7.86 16.66
N GLN A 505 6.66 8.23 15.65
CA GLN A 505 5.42 7.56 15.27
C GLN A 505 5.46 7.27 13.78
N PHE A 506 4.75 6.23 13.33
CA PHE A 506 4.59 5.97 11.91
C PHE A 506 3.23 5.35 11.61
N HIS A 507 2.66 5.67 10.46
CA HIS A 507 1.51 4.96 9.92
C HIS A 507 1.95 4.19 8.68
N ALA A 508 1.69 2.89 8.70
CA ALA A 508 1.62 2.12 7.47
C ALA A 508 0.25 2.37 6.80
N PRO A 509 0.11 2.05 5.50
CA PRO A 509 -1.19 2.22 4.84
C PRO A 509 -2.29 1.36 5.44
N THR A 510 -1.92 0.13 5.84
CA THR A 510 -2.81 -0.80 6.52
C THR A 510 -3.27 -0.29 7.88
N THR A 511 -2.53 0.61 8.55
CA THR A 511 -3.02 1.27 9.79
C THR A 511 -4.29 2.06 9.52
N TRP A 512 -4.42 2.65 8.33
CA TRP A 512 -5.63 3.33 7.87
C TRP A 512 -6.67 2.33 7.39
N ASN A 513 -6.34 1.49 6.40
CA ASN A 513 -7.35 0.65 5.78
C ASN A 513 -7.93 -0.41 6.74
N ALA A 514 -7.11 -0.95 7.65
CA ALA A 514 -7.51 -1.91 8.68
C ALA A 514 -7.82 -1.25 10.04
N SER A 515 -8.14 0.05 10.07
CA SER A 515 -8.53 0.73 11.30
C SER A 515 -9.79 0.12 11.89
N PRO A 516 -9.85 -0.15 13.21
CA PRO A 516 -11.11 -0.51 13.86
C PRO A 516 -11.97 0.74 14.05
N ARG A 517 -13.15 0.57 14.65
CA ARG A 517 -14.09 1.68 14.92
C ARG A 517 -13.46 2.78 15.78
N ASP A 518 -13.66 4.02 15.37
CA ASP A 518 -13.25 5.23 16.10
C ASP A 518 -14.12 5.46 17.37
N PRO A 519 -13.84 6.48 18.22
CA PRO A 519 -14.59 6.71 19.46
C PRO A 519 -16.09 6.94 19.27
N GLU A 520 -16.49 7.47 18.11
CA GLU A 520 -17.87 7.70 17.69
C GLU A 520 -18.55 6.41 17.18
N GLY A 521 -17.76 5.34 16.95
CA GLY A 521 -18.22 4.03 16.52
C GLY A 521 -18.22 3.83 15.01
N ASN A 522 -17.67 4.77 14.22
CA ASN A 522 -17.67 4.66 12.76
C ASN A 522 -16.61 3.64 12.31
N PRO A 523 -16.96 2.72 11.40
CA PRO A 523 -16.06 1.68 10.89
C PRO A 523 -14.84 2.23 10.13
N GLY A 524 -13.79 1.41 10.00
CA GLY A 524 -12.69 1.65 9.07
C GLY A 524 -12.96 1.16 7.64
N PRO A 525 -12.06 1.45 6.68
CA PRO A 525 -12.26 1.09 5.28
C PRO A 525 -12.54 -0.39 5.01
N TYR A 526 -11.88 -1.31 5.74
CA TYR A 526 -12.18 -2.75 5.63
C TYR A 526 -13.61 -3.08 6.09
N GLU A 527 -14.04 -2.54 7.22
CA GLU A 527 -15.37 -2.81 7.77
C GLU A 527 -16.48 -2.19 6.90
N GLU A 528 -16.29 -0.94 6.42
CA GLU A 528 -17.21 -0.30 5.47
C GLU A 528 -17.37 -1.09 4.17
N ALA A 529 -16.27 -1.52 3.57
CA ALA A 529 -16.30 -2.29 2.33
C ALA A 529 -17.01 -3.64 2.52
N LEU A 530 -16.79 -4.31 3.66
CA LEU A 530 -17.50 -5.54 4.00
C LEU A 530 -19.00 -5.30 4.18
N LEU A 531 -19.43 -4.21 4.82
CA LEU A 531 -20.84 -3.88 5.00
C LEU A 531 -21.61 -3.65 3.69
N GLN A 532 -20.94 -3.23 2.60
CA GLN A 532 -21.55 -3.13 1.28
C GLN A 532 -21.60 -4.46 0.51
N THR A 533 -20.98 -5.53 1.02
CA THR A 533 -20.73 -6.74 0.23
C THR A 533 -21.89 -7.75 0.30
N PRO A 534 -22.53 -8.09 -0.84
CA PRO A 534 -23.35 -9.29 -0.96
C PRO A 534 -22.49 -10.56 -1.01
N ILE A 535 -23.02 -11.67 -0.48
CA ILE A 535 -22.40 -12.99 -0.59
C ILE A 535 -22.79 -13.62 -1.94
N THR A 536 -21.79 -13.95 -2.76
CA THR A 536 -21.94 -14.59 -4.09
C THR A 536 -21.70 -16.09 -4.06
N GLU A 537 -21.15 -16.63 -2.97
CA GLU A 537 -20.87 -18.07 -2.84
C GLU A 537 -22.10 -18.96 -3.11
N ALA A 538 -21.92 -19.93 -3.99
CA ALA A 538 -22.91 -20.97 -4.23
C ALA A 538 -23.05 -21.90 -3.00
N GLY A 539 -24.16 -22.65 -2.95
CA GLY A 539 -24.48 -23.53 -1.84
C GLY A 539 -25.33 -22.87 -0.76
N LYS A 540 -25.62 -23.65 0.28
CA LYS A 540 -26.44 -23.22 1.41
C LYS A 540 -25.65 -22.33 2.37
N PRO A 541 -26.32 -21.51 3.22
CA PRO A 541 -25.65 -20.67 4.19
C PRO A 541 -24.56 -21.39 4.99
N GLU A 542 -24.88 -22.53 5.62
CA GLU A 542 -23.94 -23.33 6.42
C GLU A 542 -22.69 -23.83 5.66
N GLU A 543 -22.72 -23.83 4.32
CA GLU A 543 -21.62 -24.22 3.45
C GLU A 543 -20.68 -23.05 3.13
N TRP A 544 -21.13 -21.79 3.24
CA TRP A 544 -20.33 -20.59 2.96
C TRP A 544 -19.03 -20.55 3.77
N LYS A 545 -17.97 -20.03 3.14
CA LYS A 545 -16.61 -19.91 3.67
C LYS A 545 -16.07 -18.48 3.57
N GLY A 546 -16.79 -17.58 2.90
CA GLY A 546 -16.47 -16.16 2.82
C GLY A 546 -15.44 -15.80 1.75
N VAL A 547 -15.49 -16.41 0.55
CA VAL A 547 -14.64 -16.00 -0.59
C VAL A 547 -14.78 -14.49 -0.88
N ASP A 548 -15.99 -13.95 -0.78
CA ASP A 548 -16.26 -12.52 -1.00
C ASP A 548 -15.61 -11.65 0.09
N VAL A 549 -15.71 -12.08 1.35
CA VAL A 549 -15.05 -11.43 2.50
C VAL A 549 -13.53 -11.34 2.27
N VAL A 550 -12.90 -12.43 1.82
CA VAL A 550 -11.45 -12.43 1.58
C VAL A 550 -11.06 -11.74 0.28
N ARG A 551 -11.90 -11.73 -0.77
CA ARG A 551 -11.67 -10.93 -1.99
C ARG A 551 -11.67 -9.44 -1.66
N VAL A 552 -12.68 -8.97 -0.91
CA VAL A 552 -12.77 -7.58 -0.42
C VAL A 552 -11.51 -7.23 0.36
N ILE A 553 -11.20 -8.01 1.41
CA ILE A 553 -10.06 -7.75 2.29
C ILE A 553 -8.73 -7.79 1.54
N ARG A 554 -8.51 -8.79 0.68
CA ARG A 554 -7.26 -8.87 -0.11
C ARG A 554 -7.15 -7.77 -1.16
N SER A 555 -8.23 -7.21 -1.68
CA SER A 555 -8.18 -6.11 -2.66
C SER A 555 -7.48 -4.85 -2.15
N PHE A 556 -7.43 -4.63 -0.84
CA PHE A 556 -6.64 -3.57 -0.21
C PHE A 556 -5.16 -3.94 0.01
N ASP A 557 -4.78 -5.18 -0.28
CA ASP A 557 -3.48 -5.79 -0.03
C ASP A 557 -3.01 -5.64 1.45
N PRO A 558 -3.62 -6.37 2.41
CA PRO A 558 -3.31 -6.18 3.82
C PRO A 558 -1.86 -6.53 4.18
N CYS A 559 -1.16 -5.57 4.78
CA CYS A 559 0.11 -5.81 5.46
C CYS A 559 0.00 -5.42 6.94
N VAL A 560 -0.12 -6.42 7.81
CA VAL A 560 -0.49 -6.18 9.21
C VAL A 560 0.72 -6.24 10.15
N GLY A 561 1.83 -6.85 9.73
CA GLY A 561 3.16 -6.54 10.24
C GLY A 561 3.59 -5.10 9.91
N CYS A 562 2.99 -4.47 8.88
CA CYS A 562 3.10 -3.02 8.69
C CYS A 562 2.22 -2.23 9.67
N ALA A 563 0.95 -2.60 9.81
CA ALA A 563 -0.01 -1.88 10.64
C ALA A 563 0.38 -1.89 12.12
N VAL A 564 0.79 -3.07 12.58
CA VAL A 564 1.04 -3.42 13.98
C VAL A 564 2.11 -4.53 14.05
N ALA A 565 2.26 -5.22 15.18
CA ALA A 565 3.61 -5.47 15.67
C ALA A 565 3.95 -6.86 16.41
N VAL A 566 3.29 -7.45 17.44
CA VAL A 566 3.61 -8.63 18.36
C VAL A 566 4.20 -8.32 19.78
N HIS A 567 3.45 -8.49 20.88
CA HIS A 567 3.95 -8.61 22.28
C HIS A 567 3.16 -9.69 23.04
N MET A 568 3.85 -10.61 23.73
CA MET A 568 3.22 -11.74 24.44
C MET A 568 3.63 -11.85 25.92
N GLY A 569 3.80 -10.72 26.61
CA GLY A 569 4.04 -10.68 28.05
C GLY A 569 5.25 -11.51 28.49
N LYS A 570 5.07 -12.36 29.50
CA LYS A 570 6.10 -13.30 29.99
C LYS A 570 5.96 -14.73 29.43
N ARG A 571 5.16 -14.97 28.39
CA ARG A 571 4.91 -16.31 27.85
C ARG A 571 5.88 -16.64 26.72
N ILE A 572 6.68 -17.69 26.91
CA ILE A 572 7.43 -18.31 25.81
C ILE A 572 6.49 -19.26 25.09
N VAL A 573 6.09 -18.92 23.86
CA VAL A 573 5.47 -19.90 22.94
C VAL A 573 6.59 -20.63 22.22
N LYS A 574 6.78 -21.90 22.57
CA LYS A 574 7.53 -22.82 21.71
C LYS A 574 6.61 -23.21 20.54
N HIS A 575 6.87 -22.66 19.36
CA HIS A 575 6.46 -23.32 18.13
C HIS A 575 7.43 -24.47 17.88
N GLU A 576 6.97 -25.71 18.02
CA GLU A 576 7.58 -26.80 17.27
C GLU A 576 7.22 -26.57 15.80
N LEU A 577 8.21 -26.13 15.03
CA LEU A 577 8.16 -26.20 13.57
C LEU A 577 8.20 -27.67 13.18
N LEU A 578 7.02 -28.29 13.07
CA LEU A 578 6.89 -29.60 12.45
C LEU A 578 7.51 -29.50 11.04
N PRO A 579 8.52 -30.32 10.72
CA PRO A 579 9.24 -30.19 9.47
C PRO A 579 8.32 -30.49 8.30
N PHE A 580 8.24 -29.53 7.38
CA PHE A 580 7.75 -29.66 6.00
C PHE A 580 6.56 -30.59 5.79
N ALA A 581 5.38 -30.01 5.59
CA ALA A 581 4.29 -30.68 4.90
C ALA A 581 4.81 -31.26 3.57
N VAL A 582 4.81 -32.58 3.47
CA VAL A 582 5.19 -33.34 2.28
C VAL A 582 4.16 -33.05 1.17
N PRO A 583 4.54 -32.99 -0.11
CA PRO A 583 3.60 -32.67 -1.18
C PRO A 583 2.48 -33.71 -1.30
N LEU A 584 1.28 -33.23 -1.61
CA LEU A 584 0.22 -33.97 -2.30
C LEU A 584 0.05 -33.38 -3.70
#